data_AF-A0AAW7YTF3-F1
#
_entry.id   AF-A0AAW7YTF3-F1
#
_cell.length_a   1.000
_cell.length_b   1.000
_cell.length_c   1.000
_cell.angle_alpha   90.00
_cell.angle_beta   90.00
_cell.angle_gamma   90.00
#
_symmetry.space_group_name_H-M   'P 1'
#
loop_
_entity.id
_entity.type
_entity.pdbx_description
1 polymer ?
#
loop_
_entity_poly.entity_id
_entity_poly.type
_entity_poly.pdbx_seq_one_letter_code
_entity_poly.pdbx_strand_id
1 'polypeptide(L)'
;PTFTALTTLPGKPQAETLGAAMEHLVPEPTGVGVFEMEDGSGLWEIGGYFTEAPDEAALAVLAAAFGAKEFAISELPETDW
;
A
#
# COMPACT_ATOMS: atom_id res chain seq x y z
N PRO A 1 6.68 -12.20 12.10
CA PRO A 1 5.57 -12.08 11.13
C PRO A 1 5.87 -10.94 10.15
N THR A 2 5.41 -11.05 8.91
CA THR A 2 5.51 -9.98 7.90
C THR A 2 4.13 -9.62 7.38
N PHE A 3 4.00 -8.44 6.80
CA PHE A 3 2.69 -7.88 6.45
C PHE A 3 2.71 -7.25 5.06
N THR A 4 1.56 -7.25 4.40
CA THR A 4 1.28 -6.35 3.28
C THR A 4 0.16 -5.40 3.63
N ALA A 5 0.22 -4.18 3.10
CA ALA A 5 -0.89 -3.23 3.08
C ALA A 5 -1.14 -2.81 1.64
N LEU A 6 -2.32 -3.13 1.09
CA LEU A 6 -2.68 -2.90 -0.31
C LEU A 6 -3.89 -1.95 -0.41
N THR A 7 -3.85 -0.99 -1.32
CA THR A 7 -5.01 -0.14 -1.67
C THR A 7 -5.09 0.09 -3.18
N THR A 8 -6.19 0.69 -3.64
CA THR A 8 -6.37 1.11 -5.02
C THR A 8 -6.89 2.54 -5.13
N LEU A 9 -6.49 3.24 -6.18
CA LEU A 9 -7.03 4.55 -6.57
C LEU A 9 -6.91 4.76 -8.10
N PRO A 10 -7.70 5.64 -8.72
CA PRO A 10 -7.59 5.92 -10.14
C PRO A 10 -6.42 6.88 -10.46
N GLY A 11 -5.70 6.59 -11.55
CA GLY A 11 -4.72 7.51 -12.15
C GLY A 11 -3.29 7.39 -11.62
N LYS A 12 -2.36 7.24 -12.57
CA LYS A 12 -0.92 7.05 -12.32
C LYS A 12 -0.26 8.12 -11.42
N PRO A 13 -0.42 9.43 -11.66
CA PRO A 13 0.32 10.44 -10.88
C PRO A 13 -0.05 10.40 -9.40
N GLN A 14 -1.32 10.17 -9.10
CA GLN A 14 -1.83 10.08 -7.74
C GLN A 14 -1.31 8.81 -7.06
N ALA A 15 -1.21 7.71 -7.80
CA ALA A 15 -0.72 6.42 -7.31
C ALA A 15 0.78 6.48 -6.99
N GLU A 16 1.59 7.09 -7.87
CA GLU A 16 3.02 7.32 -7.65
C GLU A 16 3.25 8.22 -6.42
N THR A 17 2.43 9.26 -6.24
CA THR A 17 2.56 10.16 -5.08
C THR A 17 2.19 9.47 -3.77
N LEU A 18 1.13 8.64 -3.76
CA LEU A 18 0.77 7.84 -2.60
C LEU A 18 1.88 6.81 -2.28
N GLY A 19 2.44 6.14 -3.29
CA GLY A 19 3.55 5.22 -3.11
C GLY A 19 4.77 5.90 -2.47
N ALA A 20 5.17 7.06 -2.98
CA ALA A 20 6.25 7.85 -2.37
C ALA A 20 5.94 8.28 -0.92
N ALA A 21 4.68 8.61 -0.61
CA ALA A 21 4.28 8.94 0.76
C ALA A 21 4.36 7.73 1.71
N MET A 22 4.11 6.52 1.22
CA MET A 22 4.22 5.29 2.01
C MET A 22 5.65 4.99 2.46
N GLU A 23 6.68 5.43 1.72
CA GLU A 23 8.09 5.27 2.12
C GLU A 23 8.44 6.02 3.42
N HIS A 24 7.58 6.94 3.88
CA HIS A 24 7.76 7.71 5.11
C HIS A 24 6.96 7.18 6.31
N LEU A 25 6.31 6.02 6.16
CA LEU A 25 5.56 5.40 7.25
C LEU A 25 6.49 4.87 8.35
N VAL A 26 5.93 4.72 9.55
CA VAL A 26 6.57 4.05 10.68
C VAL A 26 5.57 3.02 11.22
N PRO A 27 5.91 1.71 11.26
CA PRO A 27 7.14 1.10 10.74
C PRO A 27 7.37 1.34 9.24
N GLU A 28 8.64 1.42 8.84
CA GLU A 28 9.03 1.65 7.45
C GLU A 28 8.73 0.38 6.62
N PRO A 29 8.07 0.50 5.45
CA PRO A 29 7.93 -0.63 4.55
C PRO A 29 9.30 -0.99 3.96
N THR A 30 9.62 -2.28 3.89
CA THR A 30 10.86 -2.73 3.23
C THR A 30 10.78 -2.62 1.71
N GLY A 31 9.59 -2.38 1.16
CA GLY A 31 9.38 -2.11 -0.25
C GLY A 31 7.97 -1.59 -0.52
N VAL A 32 7.87 -0.67 -1.49
CA VAL A 32 6.61 -0.11 -1.98
C VAL A 32 6.49 -0.38 -3.48
N GLY A 33 5.31 -0.83 -3.91
CA GLY A 33 4.97 -1.10 -5.31
C GLY A 33 3.78 -0.26 -5.76
N VAL A 34 3.80 0.17 -7.03
CA VAL A 34 2.74 0.92 -7.69
C VAL A 34 2.52 0.32 -9.08
N PHE A 35 1.34 -0.26 -9.33
CA PHE A 35 1.04 -1.00 -10.55
C PHE A 35 -0.32 -0.63 -11.12
N GLU A 36 -0.44 -0.58 -12.43
CA GLU A 36 -1.74 -0.47 -13.09
C GLU A 36 -2.48 -1.81 -13.05
N MET A 37 -3.78 -1.78 -12.74
CA MET A 37 -4.63 -2.95 -12.92
C MET A 37 -4.88 -3.16 -14.41
N GLU A 38 -4.41 -4.28 -14.96
CA GLU A 38 -4.56 -4.63 -16.39
C GLU A 38 -5.98 -5.13 -16.76
N ASP A 39 -7.01 -4.60 -16.09
CA ASP A 39 -8.43 -4.95 -16.30
C ASP A 39 -9.21 -3.86 -17.06
N GLY A 40 -8.53 -2.77 -17.46
CA GLY A 40 -9.14 -1.64 -18.18
C GLY A 40 -9.93 -0.67 -17.29
N SER A 41 -9.89 -0.83 -15.97
CA SER A 41 -10.57 0.08 -15.03
C SER A 41 -9.87 1.44 -14.88
N GLY A 42 -8.59 1.52 -15.25
CA GLY A 42 -7.73 2.67 -14.97
C GLY A 42 -7.38 2.82 -13.48
N LEU A 43 -7.66 1.79 -12.67
CA LEU A 43 -7.20 1.71 -11.29
C LEU A 43 -5.74 1.32 -11.22
N TRP A 44 -5.10 1.84 -10.18
CA TRP A 44 -3.74 1.52 -9.81
C TRP A 44 -3.76 0.90 -8.42
N GLU A 45 -3.03 -0.19 -8.23
CA GLU A 45 -2.76 -0.80 -6.94
C GLU A 45 -1.48 -0.20 -6.36
N ILE A 46 -1.53 0.13 -5.07
CA ILE A 46 -0.39 0.61 -4.30
C ILE A 46 -0.25 -0.32 -3.10
N GLY A 47 0.96 -0.82 -2.88
CA GLY A 47 1.23 -1.81 -1.85
C GLY A 47 2.54 -1.57 -1.13
N GLY A 48 2.55 -1.81 0.18
CA GLY A 48 3.77 -1.85 1.00
C GLY A 48 3.97 -3.22 1.63
N TYR A 49 5.21 -3.69 1.74
CA TYR A 49 5.61 -4.85 2.53
C TYR A 49 6.30 -4.40 3.82
N PHE A 50 5.96 -5.00 4.94
CA PHE A 50 6.49 -4.62 6.25
C PHE A 50 7.00 -5.84 7.02
N THR A 51 8.08 -5.66 7.77
CA THR A 51 8.62 -6.68 8.70
C THR A 51 7.99 -6.61 10.09
N GLU A 52 7.14 -5.61 10.32
CA GLU A 52 6.38 -5.37 11.54
C GLU A 52 4.95 -4.98 11.16
N ALA A 53 4.00 -5.03 12.10
CA ALA A 53 2.63 -4.63 11.80
C ALA A 53 2.60 -3.13 11.41
N PRO A 54 2.01 -2.76 10.26
CA PRO A 54 1.96 -1.36 9.85
C PRO A 54 1.02 -0.55 10.74
N ASP A 55 1.25 0.76 10.85
CA ASP A 55 0.36 1.68 11.55
C ASP A 55 -0.94 1.89 10.74
N GLU A 56 -2.03 1.27 11.19
CA GLU A 56 -3.34 1.34 10.54
C GLU A 56 -3.89 2.78 10.47
N ALA A 57 -3.61 3.60 11.49
CA ALA A 57 -4.09 4.98 11.53
C ALA A 57 -3.34 5.85 10.52
N ALA A 58 -2.02 5.67 10.41
CA ALA A 58 -1.22 6.35 9.39
C ALA A 58 -1.68 5.96 7.97
N LEU A 59 -1.93 4.67 7.73
CA LEU A 59 -2.47 4.17 6.46
C LEU A 59 -3.85 4.76 6.15
N ALA A 60 -4.75 4.85 7.14
CA ALA A 60 -6.06 5.46 6.97
C ALA A 60 -5.97 6.96 6.62
N VAL A 61 -5.02 7.69 7.23
CA VAL A 61 -4.75 9.10 6.90
C VAL A 61 -4.26 9.22 5.45
N LEU A 62 -3.36 8.36 5.00
CA LEU A 62 -2.91 8.34 3.61
C LEU A 62 -4.06 8.04 2.65
N ALA A 63 -4.89 7.02 2.95
CA ALA A 63 -6.04 6.71 2.11
C ALA A 63 -6.99 7.92 1.96
N ALA A 64 -7.31 8.59 3.07
CA ALA A 64 -8.16 9.78 3.06
C ALA A 64 -7.51 10.97 2.33
N ALA A 65 -6.22 11.21 2.52
CA ALA A 65 -5.50 12.33 1.92
C ALA A 65 -5.35 12.20 0.40
N PHE A 66 -5.20 10.97 -0.10
CA PHE A 66 -4.97 10.70 -1.53
C PHE A 66 -6.23 10.25 -2.28
N GLY A 67 -7.35 10.04 -1.58
CA GLY A 67 -8.59 9.54 -2.18
C GLY A 67 -8.50 8.08 -2.60
N ALA A 68 -7.69 7.28 -1.90
CA ALA A 68 -7.60 5.85 -2.11
C ALA A 68 -8.71 5.11 -1.38
N LYS A 69 -8.93 3.84 -1.75
CA LYS A 69 -9.71 2.94 -0.91
C LYS A 69 -8.99 2.70 0.42
N GLU A 70 -9.70 2.15 1.39
CA GLU A 70 -9.08 1.69 2.63
C GLU A 70 -8.01 0.62 2.33
N PHE A 71 -6.92 0.63 3.10
CA PHE A 71 -5.88 -0.38 2.95
C PHE A 71 -6.38 -1.73 3.48
N ALA A 72 -6.20 -2.78 2.68
CA ALA A 72 -6.31 -4.15 3.13
C ALA A 72 -4.96 -4.58 3.72
N ILE A 73 -4.93 -4.86 5.02
CA ILE A 73 -3.73 -5.31 5.73
C ILE A 73 -3.78 -6.83 5.88
N SER A 74 -2.73 -7.53 5.49
CA SER A 74 -2.63 -8.99 5.57
C SER A 74 -1.34 -9.41 6.25
N GLU A 75 -1.43 -10.21 7.30
CA GLU A 75 -0.28 -10.93 7.86
C GLU A 75 0.07 -12.10 6.93
N LEU A 76 1.34 -12.21 6.56
CA LEU A 76 1.86 -13.27 5.70
C LEU A 76 2.41 -14.41 6.56
N PRO A 77 2.10 -15.68 6.21
CA PRO A 77 2.68 -16.81 6.91
C PRO A 77 4.19 -16.90 6.66
N GLU A 78 4.96 -17.14 7.72
CA GLU A 78 6.37 -17.54 7.58
C GLU A 78 6.40 -18.90 6.90
N THR A 79 6.79 -18.92 5.61
CA THR A 79 6.83 -20.15 4.82
C THR A 79 8.19 -20.29 4.15
N ASP A 80 8.72 -21.51 4.16
CA ASP A 80 10.10 -21.90 3.88
C ASP A 80 10.27 -22.68 2.56
N TRP A 81 9.38 -22.44 1.59
CA TRP A 81 9.38 -23.05 0.26
C TRP A 81 10.40 -22.44 -0.71
#